data_AF-B5GF10-F1
#
_entry.id   AF-B5GF10-F1
#
_cell.length_a   1.000
_cell.length_b   1.000
_cell.length_c   1.000
_cell.angle_alpha   90.00
_cell.angle_beta   90.00
_cell.angle_gamma   90.00
#
_symmetry.space_group_name_H-M   'P 1'
#
loop_
_entity.id
_entity.type
_entity.pdbx_description
1 polymer ?
#
loop_
_entity_poly.entity_id
_entity_poly.type
_entity_poly.pdbx_seq_one_letter_code
_entity_poly.pdbx_strand_id
1 'polypeptide(L)'
;MSTQEKARRSKRVAVVGITATTALVGAFAMPAQASTYTSHLTNVNTDFESSRWHDNNGGSTTIKFTSCTSTGTKAIGVTLRKDQFGPDPVYTTASYTACFKSGATSSGTWSDHGSGDYYFVVNYGSNSYDYFSVKSLSVYY
;
A
#
# COMPACT_ATOMS: atom_id res chain seq x y z
N MET A 1 31.31 66.16 -29.26
CA MET A 1 29.93 66.24 -28.74
C MET A 1 29.64 64.92 -28.05
N SER A 2 29.69 64.86 -26.70
CA SER A 2 28.57 65.11 -25.76
C SER A 2 27.44 64.07 -26.00
N THR A 3 26.94 63.23 -25.09
CA THR A 3 27.00 63.14 -23.62
C THR A 3 26.20 61.88 -23.18
N GLN A 4 26.71 61.18 -22.15
CA GLN A 4 26.02 60.43 -21.06
C GLN A 4 25.01 59.31 -21.37
N GLU A 5 25.28 58.05 -20.97
CA GLU A 5 25.20 57.47 -19.60
C GLU A 5 23.76 57.20 -19.15
N LYS A 6 23.44 55.93 -18.86
CA LYS A 6 22.71 55.56 -17.64
C LYS A 6 22.90 54.08 -17.27
N ALA A 7 23.62 53.93 -16.16
CA ALA A 7 23.85 52.72 -15.41
C ALA A 7 22.57 52.06 -14.88
N ARG A 8 22.63 50.75 -14.66
CA ARG A 8 22.03 50.02 -13.53
C ARG A 8 22.66 48.61 -13.50
N ARG A 9 23.02 47.98 -12.39
CA ARG A 9 23.31 48.34 -11.01
C ARG A 9 23.86 47.03 -10.44
N SER A 10 25.14 46.99 -10.08
CA SER A 10 25.73 45.81 -9.43
C SER A 10 25.07 45.56 -8.07
N LYS A 11 24.80 44.30 -7.77
CA LYS A 11 24.78 43.79 -6.38
C LYS A 11 25.64 42.54 -6.34
N ARG A 12 26.71 42.62 -5.56
CA ARG A 12 27.67 41.54 -5.28
C ARG A 12 27.25 40.81 -4.00
N VAL A 13 27.47 39.50 -4.02
CA VAL A 13 27.96 38.64 -2.92
C VAL A 13 26.99 38.23 -1.80
N ALA A 14 26.84 36.92 -1.63
CA ALA A 14 27.12 36.25 -0.35
C ALA A 14 27.50 34.78 -0.60
N VAL A 15 28.47 34.31 0.17
CA VAL A 15 29.28 33.09 0.06
C VAL A 15 28.91 32.16 1.21
N VAL A 16 28.88 30.85 0.92
CA VAL A 16 29.14 29.67 1.80
C VAL A 16 28.27 29.44 3.05
N GLY A 17 27.80 28.19 3.19
CA GLY A 17 27.32 27.66 4.47
C GLY A 17 26.98 26.17 4.38
N ILE A 18 27.86 25.35 4.98
CA ILE A 18 27.87 23.88 5.03
C ILE A 18 26.68 23.33 5.82
N THR A 19 26.00 22.30 5.31
CA THR A 19 25.77 20.99 5.96
C THR A 19 24.75 20.21 5.13
N ALA A 20 25.21 19.16 4.46
CA ALA A 20 24.34 18.14 3.91
C ALA A 20 23.77 17.33 5.09
N THR A 21 22.59 17.67 5.57
CA THR A 21 21.76 16.70 6.29
C THR A 21 20.98 15.91 5.23
N THR A 22 21.54 14.78 4.82
CA THR A 22 20.76 13.74 4.17
C THR A 22 19.77 13.19 5.19
N ALA A 23 18.65 13.87 5.37
CA ALA A 23 17.45 13.19 5.82
C ALA A 23 17.00 12.33 4.64
N LEU A 24 17.43 11.07 4.62
CA LEU A 24 16.72 10.00 3.92
C LEU A 24 15.36 9.86 4.59
N VAL A 25 14.47 10.83 4.34
CA VAL A 25 13.05 10.60 4.45
C VAL A 25 12.78 9.62 3.33
N GLY A 26 12.69 8.34 3.68
CA GLY A 26 12.11 7.32 2.82
C GLY A 26 10.70 7.76 2.49
N ALA A 27 10.57 8.59 1.46
CA ALA A 27 9.32 8.85 0.80
C ALA A 27 8.94 7.51 0.18
N PHE A 28 8.17 6.72 0.91
CA PHE A 28 7.21 5.87 0.25
C PHE A 28 6.37 6.84 -0.58
N ALA A 29 6.71 6.95 -1.87
CA ALA A 29 5.84 7.56 -2.85
C ALA A 29 4.61 6.65 -2.90
N MET A 30 3.69 6.83 -1.95
CA MET A 30 2.33 6.40 -2.14
C MET A 30 1.89 7.16 -3.39
N PRO A 31 1.47 6.49 -4.47
CA PRO A 31 0.97 7.21 -5.63
C PRO A 31 -0.11 8.17 -5.12
N ALA A 32 0.06 9.46 -5.40
CA ALA A 32 -0.79 10.54 -4.87
C ALA A 32 -2.26 10.48 -5.35
N GLN A 33 -2.64 9.37 -6.01
CA GLN A 33 -3.95 9.12 -6.59
C GLN A 33 -4.48 7.71 -6.27
N ALA A 34 -3.87 6.96 -5.35
CA ALA A 34 -4.49 5.72 -4.88
C ALA A 34 -5.71 6.07 -4.00
N SER A 35 -6.87 5.58 -4.43
CA SER A 35 -8.05 5.47 -3.57
C SER A 35 -7.71 4.56 -2.41
N THR A 36 -8.29 4.84 -1.24
CA THR A 36 -8.01 4.02 -0.05
C THR A 36 -9.26 3.84 0.79
N TYR A 37 -9.40 2.64 1.34
CA TYR A 37 -10.29 2.41 2.45
C TYR A 37 -9.57 1.68 3.58
N THR A 38 -10.09 1.86 4.79
CA THR A 38 -9.60 1.19 5.98
C THR A 38 -10.73 0.43 6.66
N SER A 39 -10.40 -0.69 7.29
CA SER A 39 -11.35 -1.56 7.99
C SER A 39 -10.62 -2.36 9.08
N HIS A 40 -11.30 -3.34 9.65
CA HIS A 40 -10.75 -4.36 10.54
C HIS A 40 -11.44 -5.68 10.24
N LEU A 41 -10.79 -6.79 10.62
CA LEU A 41 -11.34 -8.13 10.48
C LEU A 41 -11.42 -8.77 11.87
N THR A 42 -12.51 -9.46 12.16
CA THR A 42 -12.72 -10.12 13.45
C THR A 42 -13.20 -11.54 13.22
N ASN A 43 -12.48 -12.51 13.80
CA ASN A 43 -12.80 -13.95 13.74
C ASN A 43 -13.14 -14.46 12.33
N VAL A 44 -12.36 -14.05 11.34
CA VAL A 44 -12.46 -14.52 9.96
C VAL A 44 -11.63 -15.79 9.79
N ASN A 45 -12.04 -16.67 8.88
CA ASN A 45 -11.42 -17.97 8.61
C ASN A 45 -10.75 -18.00 7.22
N THR A 46 -10.23 -19.18 6.83
CA THR A 46 -9.87 -19.43 5.43
C THR A 46 -11.08 -19.21 4.53
N ASP A 47 -10.82 -18.77 3.30
CA ASP A 47 -11.81 -18.47 2.27
C ASP A 47 -12.67 -17.22 2.55
N PHE A 48 -12.32 -16.43 3.58
CA PHE A 48 -12.93 -15.12 3.78
C PHE A 48 -12.68 -14.22 2.56
N GLU A 49 -13.76 -13.67 2.00
CA GLU A 49 -13.72 -12.64 0.96
C GLU A 49 -13.95 -11.26 1.57
N SER A 50 -13.15 -10.29 1.17
CA SER A 50 -13.39 -8.90 1.53
C SER A 50 -14.62 -8.32 0.84
N SER A 51 -15.06 -7.15 1.30
CA SER A 51 -15.89 -6.28 0.45
C SER A 51 -15.15 -5.95 -0.85
N ARG A 52 -15.93 -5.74 -1.90
CA ARG A 52 -15.41 -5.35 -3.22
C ARG A 52 -15.13 -3.85 -3.26
N TRP A 53 -14.17 -3.44 -4.09
CA TRP A 53 -13.91 -2.05 -4.42
C TRP A 53 -13.70 -1.89 -5.93
N HIS A 54 -14.03 -0.71 -6.46
CA HIS A 54 -13.81 -0.39 -7.86
C HIS A 54 -12.52 0.40 -8.03
N ASP A 55 -11.56 -0.14 -8.79
CA ASP A 55 -10.34 0.55 -9.21
C ASP A 55 -10.48 1.09 -10.63
N ASN A 56 -10.56 2.41 -10.76
CA ASN A 56 -10.68 3.11 -12.04
C ASN A 56 -9.36 3.13 -12.84
N ASN A 57 -8.23 3.12 -12.13
CA ASN A 57 -6.91 3.32 -12.74
C ASN A 57 -6.29 1.99 -13.14
N GLY A 58 -6.59 0.93 -12.38
CA GLY A 58 -6.10 -0.41 -12.67
C GLY A 58 -4.60 -0.57 -12.47
N GLY A 59 -4.02 0.32 -11.68
CA GLY A 59 -2.59 0.46 -11.50
C GLY A 59 -2.08 -0.59 -10.53
N SER A 60 -1.85 -0.17 -9.28
CA SER A 60 -1.27 -1.03 -8.26
C SER A 60 -2.13 -1.07 -7.02
N THR A 61 -2.62 -2.26 -6.67
CA THR A 61 -3.27 -2.50 -5.39
C THR A 61 -2.23 -2.87 -4.33
N THR A 62 -2.27 -2.24 -3.16
CA THR A 62 -1.54 -2.64 -1.96
C THR A 62 -2.50 -2.91 -0.81
N ILE A 63 -2.44 -4.10 -0.22
CA ILE A 63 -3.24 -4.47 0.95
C ILE A 63 -2.33 -4.58 2.16
N LYS A 64 -2.68 -3.95 3.27
CA LYS A 64 -1.89 -3.96 4.51
C LYS A 64 -2.71 -4.47 5.68
N PHE A 65 -2.17 -5.45 6.42
CA PHE A 65 -2.72 -5.88 7.70
C PHE A 65 -1.75 -5.50 8.81
N THR A 66 -2.28 -4.85 9.85
CA THR A 66 -1.50 -4.41 11.02
C THR A 66 -2.06 -5.02 12.28
N SER A 67 -1.17 -5.55 13.13
CA SER A 67 -1.52 -6.22 14.40
C SER A 67 -2.56 -7.34 14.23
N CYS A 68 -2.10 -8.45 13.65
CA CYS A 68 -2.87 -9.67 13.47
C CYS A 68 -2.87 -10.55 14.72
N THR A 69 -3.99 -11.20 15.00
CA THR A 69 -4.11 -12.30 15.97
C THR A 69 -4.64 -13.54 15.26
N SER A 70 -4.24 -14.73 15.70
CA SER A 70 -4.72 -16.01 15.15
C SER A 70 -4.81 -17.03 16.28
N THR A 71 -5.80 -17.91 16.21
CA THR A 71 -5.97 -19.05 17.13
C THR A 71 -5.03 -20.22 16.82
N GLY A 72 -4.38 -20.22 15.66
CA GLY A 72 -3.44 -21.25 15.24
C GLY A 72 -2.28 -20.68 14.45
N THR A 73 -2.27 -20.94 13.16
CA THR A 73 -1.15 -20.62 12.26
C THR A 73 -0.91 -19.11 12.19
N LYS A 74 0.34 -18.69 12.39
CA LYS A 74 0.78 -17.28 12.29
C LYS A 74 1.29 -16.93 10.89
N ALA A 75 0.52 -17.34 9.87
CA ALA A 75 0.77 -17.02 8.48
C ALA A 75 -0.58 -16.94 7.76
N ILE A 76 -0.85 -15.82 7.11
CA ILE A 76 -2.07 -15.59 6.33
C ILE A 76 -1.66 -15.44 4.86
N GLY A 77 -2.22 -16.22 3.96
CA GLY A 77 -2.16 -15.96 2.53
C GLY A 77 -3.22 -14.94 2.16
N VAL A 78 -2.87 -13.92 1.40
CA VAL A 78 -3.82 -12.94 0.85
C VAL A 78 -3.68 -12.96 -0.66
N THR A 79 -4.80 -13.13 -1.34
CA THR A 79 -4.85 -13.24 -2.80
C THR A 79 -5.80 -12.21 -3.35
N LEU A 80 -5.31 -11.36 -4.25
CA LEU A 80 -6.16 -10.44 -4.99
C LEU A 80 -6.98 -11.23 -6.03
N ARG A 81 -8.24 -10.86 -6.19
CA ARG A 81 -9.17 -11.36 -7.20
C ARG A 81 -9.80 -10.20 -7.93
N LYS A 82 -10.02 -10.36 -9.23
CA LYS A 82 -10.84 -9.45 -10.03
C LYS A 82 -12.22 -10.05 -10.18
N ASP A 83 -13.25 -9.31 -9.79
CA ASP A 83 -14.63 -9.70 -10.00
C ASP A 83 -15.00 -9.44 -11.47
N GLN A 84 -15.35 -10.48 -12.20
CA GLN A 84 -15.77 -10.37 -13.59
C GLN A 84 -16.80 -11.42 -13.95
N PHE A 85 -17.46 -11.23 -15.11
CA PHE A 85 -18.34 -12.26 -15.63
C PHE A 85 -17.54 -13.51 -16.04
N GLY A 86 -17.77 -14.62 -15.33
CA GLY A 86 -17.05 -15.89 -15.51
C GLY A 86 -16.16 -16.21 -14.31
N PRO A 87 -15.12 -17.04 -14.47
CA PRO A 87 -14.15 -17.26 -13.41
C PRO A 87 -13.35 -15.99 -13.11
N ASP A 88 -13.29 -15.62 -11.82
CA ASP A 88 -12.51 -14.48 -11.35
C ASP A 88 -11.00 -14.74 -11.47
N PRO A 89 -10.25 -13.89 -12.21
CA PRO A 89 -8.82 -13.98 -12.34
C PRO A 89 -8.15 -14.00 -10.96
N VAL A 90 -7.20 -14.91 -10.81
CA VAL A 90 -6.45 -15.12 -9.57
C VAL A 90 -5.07 -14.51 -9.74
N TYR A 91 -4.73 -13.57 -8.87
CA TYR A 91 -3.39 -13.02 -8.82
C TYR A 91 -2.51 -13.82 -7.85
N THR A 92 -1.23 -13.47 -7.77
CA THR A 92 -0.30 -14.13 -6.85
C THR A 92 -0.77 -14.04 -5.39
N THR A 93 -0.48 -15.05 -4.59
CA THR A 93 -0.80 -15.04 -3.16
C THR A 93 0.38 -14.47 -2.38
N ALA A 94 0.15 -13.41 -1.61
CA ALA A 94 1.14 -12.80 -0.74
C ALA A 94 1.06 -13.40 0.67
N SER A 95 2.20 -13.66 1.31
CA SER A 95 2.26 -14.24 2.65
C SER A 95 2.43 -13.16 3.72
N TYR A 96 1.49 -13.12 4.67
CA TYR A 96 1.41 -12.14 5.74
C TYR A 96 1.79 -12.82 7.06
N THR A 97 3.05 -12.67 7.45
CA THR A 97 3.62 -13.25 8.69
C THR A 97 4.08 -12.19 9.68
N ALA A 98 4.46 -11.00 9.19
CA ALA A 98 5.00 -9.93 10.02
C ALA A 98 3.97 -9.33 10.99
N CYS A 99 2.72 -9.16 10.56
CA CYS A 99 1.66 -8.52 11.33
C CYS A 99 1.29 -9.22 12.64
N PHE A 100 1.72 -10.48 12.84
CA PHE A 100 1.55 -11.19 14.12
C PHE A 100 2.51 -10.71 15.22
N LYS A 101 3.49 -9.87 14.89
CA LYS A 101 4.30 -9.14 15.86
C LYS A 101 3.52 -7.90 16.31
N SER A 102 3.61 -7.56 17.60
CA SER A 102 2.89 -6.42 18.17
C SER A 102 3.18 -5.13 17.41
N GLY A 103 2.14 -4.46 16.90
CA GLY A 103 2.26 -3.20 16.16
C GLY A 103 2.81 -3.31 14.74
N ALA A 104 3.21 -4.50 14.28
CA ALA A 104 3.81 -4.69 12.97
C ALA A 104 2.76 -4.79 11.84
N THR A 105 3.22 -4.53 10.62
CA THR A 105 2.41 -4.58 9.40
C THR A 105 2.97 -5.61 8.42
N SER A 106 2.09 -6.40 7.82
CA SER A 106 2.35 -7.19 6.62
C SER A 106 1.69 -6.51 5.43
N SER A 107 2.30 -6.63 4.24
CA SER A 107 1.76 -6.05 3.01
C SER A 107 2.00 -6.94 1.80
N GLY A 108 1.04 -6.91 0.87
CA GLY A 108 1.13 -7.48 -0.46
C GLY A 108 0.78 -6.39 -1.47
N THR A 109 1.48 -6.40 -2.60
CA THR A 109 1.30 -5.43 -3.68
C THR A 109 1.17 -6.19 -5.00
N TRP A 110 0.17 -5.82 -5.78
CA TRP A 110 -0.12 -6.36 -7.11
C TRP A 110 -0.15 -5.20 -8.09
N SER A 111 0.75 -5.21 -9.07
CA SER A 111 0.81 -4.20 -10.11
C SER A 111 0.11 -4.66 -11.38
N ASP A 112 -0.33 -3.69 -12.19
CA ASP A 112 -0.77 -3.85 -13.58
C ASP A 112 -1.94 -4.84 -13.77
N HIS A 113 -2.89 -4.84 -12.83
CA HIS A 113 -4.07 -5.71 -12.89
C HIS A 113 -5.21 -5.15 -13.77
N GLY A 114 -5.09 -3.89 -14.23
CA GLY A 114 -6.10 -3.22 -15.04
C GLY A 114 -7.29 -2.77 -14.22
N SER A 115 -8.15 -1.91 -14.79
CA SER A 115 -9.29 -1.34 -14.06
C SER A 115 -10.40 -2.38 -13.87
N GLY A 116 -11.25 -2.17 -12.86
CA GLY A 116 -12.41 -3.00 -12.58
C GLY A 116 -12.68 -3.20 -11.09
N ASP A 117 -13.55 -4.15 -10.79
CA ASP A 117 -13.92 -4.49 -9.42
C ASP A 117 -12.98 -5.56 -8.87
N TYR A 118 -12.54 -5.37 -7.63
CA TYR A 118 -11.57 -6.22 -6.95
C TYR A 118 -12.01 -6.55 -5.54
N TYR A 119 -11.56 -7.69 -5.06
CA TYR A 119 -11.65 -8.12 -3.67
C TYR A 119 -10.41 -8.95 -3.34
N PHE A 120 -10.16 -9.20 -2.06
CA PHE A 120 -9.14 -10.15 -1.65
C PHE A 120 -9.76 -11.35 -0.94
N VAL A 121 -9.09 -12.49 -1.09
CA VAL A 121 -9.41 -13.74 -0.40
C VAL A 121 -8.30 -14.06 0.57
N VAL A 122 -8.68 -14.55 1.73
CA VAL A 122 -7.74 -15.06 2.73
C VAL A 122 -7.60 -16.57 2.57
N ASN A 123 -6.38 -17.03 2.35
CA ASN A 123 -6.04 -18.42 2.14
C ASN A 123 -5.06 -18.88 3.21
N TYR A 124 -5.29 -20.04 3.81
CA TYR A 124 -4.26 -20.72 4.60
C TYR A 124 -3.52 -21.74 3.73
N GLY A 125 -2.22 -21.88 3.91
CA GLY A 125 -1.41 -22.90 3.22
C GLY A 125 -1.75 -24.35 3.61
N SER A 126 -2.80 -24.56 4.42
CA SER A 126 -3.31 -25.84 4.89
C SER A 126 -4.80 -25.66 5.26
N ASN A 127 -5.60 -26.73 5.23
CA ASN A 127 -7.03 -26.73 5.63
C ASN A 127 -7.18 -26.49 7.15
N SER A 128 -6.88 -25.27 7.57
CA SER A 128 -6.90 -24.84 8.96
C SER A 128 -8.24 -24.17 9.27
N TYR A 129 -8.93 -24.66 10.30
CA TYR A 129 -10.10 -24.00 10.89
C TYR A 129 -9.70 -22.84 11.83
N ASP A 130 -8.56 -22.20 11.53
CA ASP A 130 -8.01 -21.12 12.34
C ASP A 130 -8.80 -19.83 12.11
N TYR A 131 -9.16 -19.18 13.20
CA TYR A 131 -9.72 -17.84 13.16
C TYR A 131 -8.60 -16.83 13.30
N PHE A 132 -8.65 -15.76 12.53
CA PHE A 132 -7.78 -14.62 12.69
C PHE A 132 -8.56 -13.32 12.78
N SER A 133 -7.91 -12.33 13.37
CA SER A 133 -8.41 -10.96 13.42
C SER A 133 -7.30 -10.01 13.04
N VAL A 134 -7.67 -8.89 12.42
CA VAL A 134 -6.77 -7.84 11.99
C VAL A 134 -7.26 -6.54 12.58
N LYS A 135 -6.44 -5.93 13.44
CA LYS A 135 -6.82 -4.66 14.09
C LYS A 135 -6.99 -3.52 13.10
N SER A 136 -6.13 -3.46 12.08
CA SER A 136 -6.23 -2.47 11.02
C SER A 136 -5.88 -3.07 9.66
N LEU A 137 -6.85 -3.00 8.76
CA LEU A 137 -6.77 -3.35 7.35
C LEU A 137 -6.79 -2.04 6.55
N SER A 138 -5.88 -1.90 5.59
CA SER A 138 -5.90 -0.80 4.63
C SER A 138 -5.69 -1.33 3.23
N VAL A 139 -6.49 -0.85 2.29
CA VAL A 139 -6.34 -1.14 0.86
C VAL A 139 -6.06 0.17 0.15
N TYR A 140 -5.07 0.16 -0.72
CA TYR A 140 -4.70 1.27 -1.60
C TYR A 140 -4.82 0.77 -3.03
N TYR A 141 -5.54 1.48 -3.91
CA TYR A 141 -5.81 1.08 -5.29
C TYR A 141 -5.96 2.31 -6.19
#